data_AF-A0A858U0A6-F1
#
_entry.id   AF-A0A858U0A6-F1
#
_cell.length_a   1.000
_cell.length_b   1.000
_cell.length_c   1.000
_cell.angle_alpha   90.00
_cell.angle_beta   90.00
_cell.angle_gamma   90.00
#
_symmetry.space_group_name_H-M   'P 1'
#
loop_
_entity.id
_entity.type
_entity.pdbx_description
1 polymer ?
#
loop_
_entity_poly.entity_id
_entity_poly.type
_entity_poly.pdbx_seq_one_letter_code
_entity_poly.pdbx_strand_id
1 'polypeptide(L)'
;MTDFEDTKKTKKLNAKNQFFNFLGVTAVMSFLIIGIILILAASDVFGQISRAGKIASYIFGIIFLIIFTFIIIKIIIILKSENKYQKQAIDCDKLFNDLNSSEEQMKLHSDFNENFEKLKLPRNTFLGFLYSFEKKSFKRDDIDLKSLEVILLIEEMIIKTSADYGYFDVYLAIELMKSMNKKFVWKGDFKRYKTYFEYLRKIIRSADEYVRLTFVSTTTTK
;
A
#
# COMPACT_ATOMS: atom_id res chain seq x y z
N MET A 1 -14.43 -30.35 -11.24
CA MET A 1 -15.35 -30.05 -10.11
C MET A 1 -14.82 -28.98 -9.16
N THR A 2 -13.53 -28.62 -9.26
CA THR A 2 -12.81 -27.59 -8.48
C THR A 2 -13.08 -26.15 -8.94
N ASP A 3 -13.25 -25.88 -10.25
CA ASP A 3 -13.45 -24.51 -10.77
C ASP A 3 -14.74 -23.79 -10.31
N PHE A 4 -15.79 -24.56 -9.98
CA PHE A 4 -17.07 -24.02 -9.51
C PHE A 4 -17.04 -23.60 -8.03
N GLU A 5 -16.17 -24.22 -7.22
CA GLU A 5 -16.00 -23.83 -5.82
C GLU A 5 -15.13 -22.58 -5.69
N ASP A 6 -14.07 -22.48 -6.50
CA ASP A 6 -13.19 -21.31 -6.49
C ASP A 6 -13.93 -20.05 -6.97
N THR A 7 -14.67 -20.12 -8.07
CA THR A 7 -15.49 -18.97 -8.54
C THR A 7 -16.55 -18.52 -7.52
N LYS A 8 -17.15 -19.43 -6.74
CA LYS A 8 -18.07 -19.07 -5.64
C LYS A 8 -17.34 -18.42 -4.47
N LYS A 9 -16.14 -18.91 -4.10
CA LYS A 9 -15.31 -18.30 -3.05
C LYS A 9 -14.85 -16.89 -3.45
N THR A 10 -14.39 -16.70 -4.69
CA THR A 10 -13.95 -15.38 -5.18
C THR A 10 -15.10 -14.37 -5.24
N LYS A 11 -16.30 -14.79 -5.70
CA LYS A 11 -17.50 -13.93 -5.69
C LYS A 11 -17.93 -13.53 -4.27
N LYS A 12 -17.87 -14.47 -3.32
CA LYS A 12 -18.21 -14.23 -1.91
C LYS A 12 -17.21 -13.29 -1.23
N LEU A 13 -15.91 -13.42 -1.54
CA LEU A 13 -14.85 -12.51 -1.08
C LEU A 13 -15.04 -11.09 -1.62
N ASN A 14 -15.34 -10.95 -2.92
CA ASN A 14 -15.60 -9.65 -3.53
C ASN A 14 -16.83 -8.95 -2.95
N ALA A 15 -17.93 -9.69 -2.72
CA ALA A 15 -19.12 -9.15 -2.06
C ALA A 15 -18.86 -8.73 -0.61
N LYS A 16 -18.08 -9.52 0.14
CA LYS A 16 -17.69 -9.20 1.53
C LYS A 16 -16.83 -7.93 1.57
N ASN A 17 -15.88 -7.78 0.66
CA ASN A 17 -15.04 -6.59 0.56
C ASN A 17 -15.86 -5.34 0.17
N GLN A 18 -16.79 -5.47 -0.79
CA GLN A 18 -17.70 -4.37 -1.14
C GLN A 18 -18.59 -3.96 0.05
N PHE A 19 -19.11 -4.94 0.80
CA PHE A 19 -19.91 -4.66 2.00
C PHE A 19 -19.10 -3.93 3.08
N PHE A 20 -17.87 -4.38 3.35
CA PHE A 20 -17.01 -3.68 4.32
C PHE A 20 -16.63 -2.28 3.86
N ASN A 21 -16.39 -2.08 2.57
CA ASN A 21 -16.13 -0.75 2.01
C ASN A 21 -17.34 0.17 2.19
N PHE A 22 -18.55 -0.32 1.89
CA PHE A 22 -19.80 0.42 2.11
C PHE A 22 -20.00 0.75 3.58
N LEU A 23 -19.78 -0.22 4.48
CA LEU A 23 -19.89 -0.01 5.92
C LEU A 23 -18.87 1.02 6.42
N GLY A 24 -17.63 0.96 5.90
CA GLY A 24 -16.57 1.93 6.20
C GLY A 24 -16.94 3.35 5.79
N VAL A 25 -17.41 3.54 4.56
CA VAL A 25 -17.87 4.86 4.08
C VAL A 25 -19.05 5.36 4.91
N THR A 26 -20.03 4.50 5.20
CA THR A 26 -21.19 4.85 6.02
C THR A 26 -20.77 5.26 7.43
N ALA A 27 -19.83 4.53 8.04
CA ALA A 27 -19.27 4.86 9.34
C ALA A 27 -18.58 6.23 9.33
N VAL A 28 -17.77 6.54 8.31
CA VAL A 28 -17.14 7.87 8.19
C VAL A 28 -18.20 8.96 8.02
N MET A 29 -19.19 8.76 7.16
CA MET A 29 -20.27 9.73 6.93
C MET A 29 -21.15 9.96 8.17
N SER A 30 -21.27 8.95 9.04
CA SER A 30 -22.00 9.10 10.30
C SER A 30 -21.41 10.20 11.19
N PHE A 31 -20.08 10.40 11.19
CA PHE A 31 -19.45 11.48 11.94
C PHE A 31 -19.91 12.86 11.45
N LEU A 32 -20.05 13.02 10.13
CA LEU A 32 -20.58 14.26 9.54
C LEU A 32 -22.04 14.47 9.92
N ILE A 33 -22.88 13.44 9.75
CA ILE A 33 -24.32 13.53 10.02
C ILE A 33 -24.58 13.82 11.49
N ILE A 34 -23.94 13.07 12.40
CA ILE A 34 -24.04 13.29 13.85
C ILE A 34 -23.56 14.70 14.20
N GLY A 35 -22.43 15.13 13.64
CA GLY A 35 -21.89 16.47 13.84
C GLY A 35 -22.91 17.55 13.47
N ILE A 36 -23.50 17.48 12.27
CA ILE A 36 -24.52 18.43 11.80
C ILE A 36 -25.76 18.41 12.68
N ILE A 37 -26.29 17.22 13.01
CA ILE A 37 -27.49 17.09 13.85
C ILE A 37 -27.26 17.74 15.22
N LEU A 38 -26.10 17.54 15.83
CA LEU A 38 -25.75 18.15 17.11
C LEU A 38 -25.69 19.69 17.03
N ILE A 39 -25.12 20.25 15.96
CA ILE A 39 -25.09 21.71 15.75
C ILE A 39 -26.50 22.27 15.54
N LEU A 40 -27.34 21.59 14.76
CA LEU A 40 -28.73 21.98 14.53
C LEU A 40 -29.57 21.91 15.81
N ALA A 41 -29.38 20.87 16.63
CA ALA A 41 -30.03 20.74 17.93
C ALA A 41 -29.62 21.86 18.89
N ALA A 42 -28.33 22.24 18.91
CA ALA A 42 -27.84 23.36 19.71
C ALA A 42 -28.40 24.72 19.28
N SER A 43 -28.84 24.83 18.01
CA SER A 43 -29.44 26.03 17.41
C SER A 43 -30.97 26.05 17.52
N ASP A 44 -31.55 25.19 18.36
CA ASP A 44 -33.00 25.03 18.59
C ASP A 44 -33.83 24.68 17.33
N VAL A 45 -33.20 24.19 16.26
CA VAL A 45 -33.91 23.80 15.02
C VAL A 45 -34.90 22.66 15.27
N PHE A 46 -34.60 21.79 16.24
CA PHE A 46 -35.46 20.67 16.65
C PHE A 46 -36.29 20.94 17.91
N GLY A 47 -36.42 22.22 18.30
CA GLY A 47 -37.06 22.64 19.54
C GLY A 47 -36.06 23.08 20.62
N GLN A 48 -36.58 23.66 21.69
CA GLN A 48 -35.75 24.23 22.75
C GLN A 48 -35.15 23.14 23.64
N ILE A 49 -33.83 23.16 23.76
CA ILE A 49 -33.08 22.34 24.72
C ILE A 49 -32.47 23.20 25.83
N SER A 50 -32.13 22.58 26.96
CA SER A 50 -31.52 23.28 28.09
C SER A 50 -30.19 23.95 27.69
N ARG A 51 -29.80 25.02 28.38
CA ARG A 51 -28.53 25.73 28.11
C ARG A 51 -27.32 24.80 28.17
N ALA A 52 -27.29 23.88 29.14
CA ALA A 52 -26.26 22.86 29.25
C ALA A 52 -26.27 21.89 28.05
N GLY A 53 -27.47 21.50 27.59
CA GLY A 53 -27.65 20.71 26.37
C GLY A 53 -27.10 21.40 25.12
N LYS A 54 -27.38 22.69 24.94
CA LYS A 54 -26.84 23.48 23.81
C LYS A 54 -25.32 23.47 23.78
N ILE A 55 -24.70 23.72 24.94
CA ILE A 55 -23.24 23.76 25.06
C ILE A 55 -22.63 22.38 24.73
N ALA A 56 -23.18 21.32 25.32
CA ALA A 56 -22.72 19.96 25.06
C ALA A 56 -22.85 19.60 23.58
N SER A 57 -24.01 19.86 22.98
CA SER A 57 -24.26 19.60 21.56
C SER A 57 -23.32 20.38 20.64
N TYR A 58 -23.01 21.65 20.94
CA TYR A 58 -21.99 22.40 20.18
C TYR A 58 -20.60 21.77 20.28
N ILE A 59 -20.14 21.47 21.49
CA ILE A 59 -18.80 20.92 21.71
C ILE A 59 -18.65 19.56 21.02
N PHE A 60 -19.59 18.64 21.24
CA PHE A 60 -19.54 17.34 20.59
C PHE A 60 -19.71 17.46 19.08
N GLY A 61 -20.65 18.29 18.60
CA GLY A 61 -20.82 18.55 17.17
C GLY A 61 -19.52 18.97 16.48
N ILE A 62 -18.79 19.92 17.08
CA ILE A 62 -17.48 20.36 16.61
C ILE A 62 -16.45 19.22 16.63
N ILE A 63 -16.37 18.43 17.70
CA ILE A 63 -15.44 17.29 17.80
C ILE A 63 -15.70 16.28 16.67
N PHE A 64 -16.96 15.91 16.43
CA PHE A 64 -17.36 14.99 15.38
C PHE A 64 -16.98 15.53 13.98
N LEU A 65 -17.20 16.81 13.72
CA LEU A 65 -16.80 17.47 12.46
C LEU A 65 -15.28 17.55 12.27
N ILE A 66 -14.51 17.80 13.35
CA ILE A 66 -13.05 17.79 13.31
C ILE A 66 -12.54 16.39 12.97
N ILE A 67 -13.07 15.35 13.62
CA ILE A 67 -12.71 13.96 13.33
C ILE A 67 -13.02 13.61 11.88
N PHE A 68 -14.22 13.96 11.40
CA PHE A 68 -14.59 13.76 10.00
C PHE A 68 -13.61 14.45 9.04
N THR A 69 -13.32 15.73 9.28
CA THR A 69 -12.38 16.52 8.47
C THR A 69 -10.99 15.88 8.45
N PHE A 70 -10.51 15.42 9.61
CA PHE A 70 -9.23 14.74 9.72
C PHE A 70 -9.18 13.45 8.89
N ILE A 71 -10.25 12.64 8.92
CA ILE A 71 -10.36 11.42 8.10
C ILE A 71 -10.33 11.77 6.60
N ILE A 72 -11.10 12.76 6.16
CA ILE A 72 -11.12 13.19 4.75
C ILE A 72 -9.74 13.68 4.29
N ILE A 73 -9.07 14.50 5.10
CA ILE A 73 -7.70 14.96 4.81
C ILE A 73 -6.75 13.76 4.65
N LYS A 74 -6.85 12.75 5.52
CA LYS A 74 -6.03 11.54 5.42
C LYS A 74 -6.29 10.76 4.13
N ILE A 75 -7.56 10.58 3.75
CA ILE A 75 -7.92 9.93 2.48
C ILE A 75 -7.30 10.68 1.29
N ILE A 76 -7.41 12.02 1.27
CA ILE A 76 -6.83 12.84 0.19
C ILE A 76 -5.31 12.68 0.14
N ILE A 77 -4.62 12.67 1.29
CA ILE A 77 -3.17 12.46 1.35
C ILE A 77 -2.78 11.09 0.79
N ILE A 78 -3.54 10.04 1.15
CA ILE A 78 -3.33 8.69 0.63
C ILE A 78 -3.48 8.69 -0.89
N LEU A 79 -4.60 9.16 -1.44
CA LEU A 79 -4.85 9.22 -2.89
C LEU A 79 -3.78 10.03 -3.64
N LYS A 80 -3.31 11.14 -3.07
CA LYS A 80 -2.20 11.91 -3.65
C LYS A 80 -0.90 11.12 -3.67
N SER A 81 -0.61 10.36 -2.61
CA SER A 81 0.58 9.50 -2.55
C SER A 81 0.49 8.34 -3.53
N GLU A 82 -0.68 7.73 -3.68
CA GLU A 82 -0.94 6.64 -4.63
C GLU A 82 -0.70 7.09 -6.07
N ASN A 83 -1.27 8.24 -6.45
CA ASN A 83 -1.05 8.86 -7.76
C ASN A 83 0.42 9.20 -7.99
N LYS A 84 1.14 9.65 -6.96
CA LYS A 84 2.57 9.92 -7.07
C LYS A 84 3.34 8.64 -7.38
N TYR A 85 3.06 7.54 -6.69
CA TYR A 85 3.76 6.28 -6.91
C TYR A 85 3.42 5.65 -8.27
N GLN A 86 2.15 5.68 -8.69
CA GLN A 86 1.77 5.17 -10.02
C GLN A 86 2.46 5.94 -11.15
N LYS A 87 2.62 7.26 -11.03
CA LYS A 87 3.37 8.07 -12.01
C LYS A 87 4.86 7.72 -12.09
N GLN A 88 5.40 7.06 -11.07
CA GLN A 88 6.79 6.64 -11.00
C GLN A 88 6.96 5.16 -11.40
N ALA A 89 5.89 4.48 -11.81
CA ALA A 89 5.95 3.07 -12.15
C ALA A 89 6.94 2.81 -13.30
N ILE A 90 7.74 1.76 -13.15
CA ILE A 90 8.72 1.32 -14.14
C ILE A 90 8.18 0.07 -14.81
N ASP A 91 8.28 0.00 -16.14
CA ASP A 91 7.87 -1.19 -16.89
C ASP A 91 8.83 -2.36 -16.62
N CYS A 92 8.44 -3.24 -15.69
CA CYS A 92 9.27 -4.38 -15.34
C CYS A 92 9.35 -5.43 -16.47
N ASP A 93 8.34 -5.55 -17.34
CA ASP A 93 8.39 -6.55 -18.43
C ASP A 93 9.45 -6.13 -19.44
N LYS A 94 9.48 -4.84 -19.79
CA LYS A 94 10.55 -4.28 -20.62
C LYS A 94 11.91 -4.46 -19.95
N LEU A 95 12.01 -4.14 -18.66
CA LEU A 95 13.27 -4.26 -17.92
C LEU A 95 13.76 -5.72 -17.84
N PHE A 96 12.84 -6.67 -17.67
CA PHE A 96 13.15 -8.09 -17.61
C PHE A 96 13.70 -8.60 -18.95
N ASN A 97 13.08 -8.19 -20.07
CA ASN A 97 13.51 -8.59 -21.41
C ASN A 97 14.90 -8.05 -21.80
N ASP A 98 15.32 -6.93 -21.19
CA ASP A 98 16.64 -6.34 -21.41
C ASP A 98 17.75 -7.05 -20.58
N LEU A 99 17.40 -8.01 -19.72
CA LEU A 99 18.30 -8.73 -18.81
C LEU A 99 18.50 -10.19 -19.25
N ASN A 100 19.70 -10.72 -19.04
CA ASN A 100 19.97 -12.14 -19.25
C ASN A 100 19.34 -12.97 -18.13
N SER A 101 18.35 -13.80 -18.47
CA SER A 101 17.61 -14.67 -17.55
C SER A 101 17.89 -16.15 -17.77
N SER A 102 17.93 -16.94 -16.69
CA SER A 102 17.93 -18.40 -16.77
C SER A 102 16.54 -18.97 -17.07
N GLU A 103 16.46 -20.23 -17.49
CA GLU A 103 15.19 -20.92 -17.75
C GLU A 103 14.25 -20.92 -16.52
N GLU A 104 14.80 -21.14 -15.32
CA GLU A 104 14.02 -21.12 -14.07
C GLU A 104 13.44 -19.74 -13.77
N GLN A 105 14.20 -18.68 -14.04
CA GLN A 105 13.78 -17.29 -13.83
C GLN A 105 12.71 -16.88 -14.84
N MET A 106 12.87 -17.29 -16.10
CA MET A 106 11.85 -17.09 -17.13
C MET A 106 10.54 -17.79 -16.77
N LYS A 107 10.63 -18.99 -16.18
CA LYS A 107 9.44 -19.74 -15.75
C LYS A 107 8.67 -18.98 -14.67
N LEU A 108 9.35 -18.51 -13.62
CA LEU A 108 8.71 -17.73 -12.56
C LEU A 108 8.05 -16.46 -13.09
N HIS A 109 8.74 -15.73 -13.97
CA HIS A 109 8.21 -14.51 -14.58
C HIS A 109 7.01 -14.80 -15.50
N SER A 110 7.05 -15.90 -16.25
CA SER A 110 5.94 -16.35 -17.09
C SER A 110 4.72 -16.74 -16.24
N ASP A 111 4.93 -17.51 -15.18
CA ASP A 111 3.88 -17.88 -14.22
C ASP A 111 3.23 -16.64 -13.60
N PHE A 112 4.02 -15.60 -13.29
CA PHE A 112 3.50 -14.31 -12.83
C PHE A 112 2.65 -13.62 -13.90
N ASN A 113 3.16 -13.52 -15.13
CA ASN A 113 2.47 -12.85 -16.22
C ASN A 113 1.12 -13.50 -16.57
N GLU A 114 1.04 -14.84 -16.50
CA GLU A 114 -0.18 -15.58 -16.79
C GLU A 114 -1.20 -15.51 -15.65
N ASN A 115 -0.75 -15.73 -14.40
CA ASN A 115 -1.67 -15.90 -13.27
C ASN A 115 -1.95 -14.60 -12.50
N PHE A 116 -1.10 -13.58 -12.65
CA PHE A 116 -1.13 -12.34 -11.87
C PHE A 116 -1.08 -11.09 -12.75
N GLU A 117 -1.59 -11.16 -13.98
CA GLU A 117 -1.64 -10.04 -14.94
C GLU A 117 -2.18 -8.73 -14.33
N LYS A 118 -3.25 -8.83 -13.52
CA LYS A 118 -3.86 -7.67 -12.83
C LYS A 118 -2.94 -6.99 -11.82
N LEU A 119 -1.85 -7.64 -11.42
CA LEU A 119 -0.87 -7.15 -10.47
C LEU A 119 0.40 -6.62 -11.14
N LYS A 120 0.46 -6.53 -12.47
CA LYS A 120 1.56 -5.88 -13.21
C LYS A 120 1.74 -4.42 -12.82
N LEU A 121 0.67 -3.63 -12.78
CA LEU A 121 0.76 -2.22 -12.36
C LEU A 121 1.23 -2.08 -10.90
N PRO A 122 0.70 -2.84 -9.92
CA PRO A 122 1.26 -2.93 -8.58
C PRO A 122 2.76 -3.27 -8.54
N ARG A 123 3.22 -4.28 -9.28
CA ARG A 123 4.64 -4.65 -9.40
C ARG A 123 5.48 -3.48 -9.92
N ASN A 124 5.07 -2.89 -11.04
CA ASN A 124 5.74 -1.77 -11.69
C ASN A 124 5.80 -0.53 -10.76
N THR A 125 4.71 -0.28 -10.03
CA THR A 125 4.60 0.81 -9.04
C THR A 125 5.56 0.59 -7.88
N PHE A 126 5.66 -0.65 -7.38
CA PHE A 126 6.55 -0.98 -6.28
C PHE A 126 8.03 -0.85 -6.69
N LEU A 127 8.40 -1.33 -7.88
CA LEU A 127 9.76 -1.17 -8.40
C LEU A 127 10.13 0.30 -8.58
N GLY A 128 9.22 1.12 -9.13
CA GLY A 128 9.41 2.56 -9.26
C GLY A 128 9.61 3.28 -7.92
N PHE A 129 8.86 2.86 -6.90
CA PHE A 129 9.08 3.32 -5.53
C PHE A 129 10.46 2.91 -5.00
N LEU A 130 10.85 1.63 -5.15
CA LEU A 130 12.12 1.12 -4.67
C LEU A 130 13.30 1.86 -5.30
N TYR A 131 13.25 2.10 -6.61
CA TYR A 131 14.23 2.90 -7.33
C TYR A 131 14.39 4.31 -6.73
N SER A 132 13.27 4.98 -6.49
CA SER A 132 13.24 6.30 -5.85
C SER A 132 13.70 6.28 -4.40
N PHE A 133 13.50 5.16 -3.70
CA PHE A 133 13.94 4.94 -2.34
C PHE A 133 15.47 4.79 -2.29
N GLU A 134 16.05 3.96 -3.16
CA GLU A 134 17.50 3.75 -3.23
C GLU A 134 18.27 5.03 -3.55
N LYS A 135 17.81 5.82 -4.53
CA LYS A 135 18.39 7.14 -4.86
C LYS A 135 18.52 8.04 -3.65
N LYS A 136 17.48 8.05 -2.79
CA LYS A 136 17.45 8.87 -1.57
C LYS A 136 18.32 8.28 -0.46
N SER A 137 18.28 6.97 -0.27
CA SER A 137 19.05 6.26 0.76
C SER A 137 20.55 6.42 0.54
N PHE A 138 21.01 6.29 -0.71
CA PHE A 138 22.42 6.41 -1.09
C PHE A 138 22.83 7.83 -1.50
N LYS A 139 21.88 8.78 -1.57
CA LYS A 139 22.10 10.18 -2.00
C LYS A 139 22.78 10.29 -3.37
N ARG A 140 22.29 9.51 -4.33
CA ARG A 140 22.86 9.39 -5.69
C ARG A 140 21.75 9.38 -6.72
N ASP A 141 21.83 10.28 -7.70
CA ASP A 141 20.80 10.44 -8.73
C ASP A 141 20.99 9.51 -9.93
N ASP A 142 22.18 8.94 -10.09
CA ASP A 142 22.60 8.07 -11.18
C ASP A 142 22.30 6.58 -10.95
N ILE A 143 21.78 6.20 -9.78
CA ILE A 143 21.42 4.81 -9.48
C ILE A 143 20.37 4.32 -10.49
N ASP A 144 20.68 3.19 -11.12
CA ASP A 144 19.78 2.47 -12.02
C ASP A 144 19.61 1.01 -11.59
N LEU A 145 18.52 0.70 -10.87
CA LEU A 145 18.23 -0.64 -10.33
C LEU A 145 17.80 -1.63 -11.41
N LYS A 146 18.78 -2.16 -12.15
CA LYS A 146 18.59 -3.21 -13.16
C LYS A 146 18.99 -4.58 -12.61
N SER A 147 18.30 -5.03 -11.57
CA SER A 147 18.54 -6.33 -10.94
C SER A 147 17.39 -7.29 -11.19
N LEU A 148 17.69 -8.38 -11.91
CA LEU A 148 16.73 -9.46 -12.16
C LEU A 148 16.25 -10.10 -10.84
N GLU A 149 17.17 -10.28 -9.89
CA GLU A 149 16.85 -10.82 -8.57
C GLU A 149 15.82 -9.95 -7.85
N VAL A 150 15.98 -8.63 -7.89
CA VAL A 150 15.02 -7.70 -7.27
C VAL A 150 13.64 -7.82 -7.92
N ILE A 151 13.58 -7.89 -9.26
CA ILE A 151 12.30 -8.04 -9.98
C ILE A 151 11.59 -9.33 -9.55
N LEU A 152 12.30 -10.45 -9.54
CA LEU A 152 11.75 -11.75 -9.17
C LEU A 152 11.32 -11.79 -7.69
N LEU A 153 12.09 -11.19 -6.79
CA LEU A 153 11.70 -11.09 -5.37
C LEU A 153 10.41 -10.28 -5.18
N ILE A 154 10.18 -9.25 -6.00
CA ILE A 154 8.92 -8.50 -5.98
C ILE A 154 7.77 -9.37 -6.48
N GLU A 155 7.97 -10.12 -7.57
CA GLU A 155 6.96 -11.05 -8.09
C GLU A 155 6.62 -12.15 -7.08
N GLU A 156 7.63 -12.77 -6.45
CA GLU A 156 7.43 -13.74 -5.38
C GLU A 156 6.68 -13.15 -4.19
N MET A 157 7.00 -11.91 -3.78
CA MET A 157 6.28 -11.22 -2.71
C MET A 157 4.80 -11.12 -3.06
N ILE A 158 4.48 -10.71 -4.29
CA ILE A 158 3.09 -10.56 -4.76
C ILE A 158 2.37 -11.91 -4.75
N ILE A 159 3.01 -12.97 -5.27
CA ILE A 159 2.44 -14.31 -5.31
C ILE A 159 2.16 -14.82 -3.89
N LYS A 160 3.14 -14.75 -2.99
CA LYS A 160 3.01 -15.26 -1.61
C LYS A 160 2.02 -14.47 -0.77
N THR A 161 2.02 -13.14 -0.87
CA THR A 161 1.04 -12.31 -0.16
C THR A 161 -0.37 -12.52 -0.69
N SER A 162 -0.54 -12.71 -2.00
CA SER A 162 -1.84 -13.07 -2.59
C SER A 162 -2.32 -14.44 -2.10
N ALA A 163 -1.43 -15.41 -1.94
CA ALA A 163 -1.77 -16.72 -1.38
C ALA A 163 -2.14 -16.66 0.11
N ASP A 164 -1.36 -15.93 0.92
CA ASP A 164 -1.53 -15.88 2.38
C ASP A 164 -2.70 -14.99 2.81
N TYR A 165 -2.95 -13.89 2.08
CA TYR A 165 -3.90 -12.86 2.48
C TYR A 165 -5.08 -12.70 1.51
N GLY A 166 -5.05 -13.38 0.34
CA GLY A 166 -6.07 -13.29 -0.70
C GLY A 166 -5.97 -12.03 -1.59
N TYR A 167 -5.00 -11.14 -1.33
CA TYR A 167 -4.72 -9.95 -2.13
C TYR A 167 -3.30 -9.44 -1.89
N PHE A 168 -2.79 -8.67 -2.85
CA PHE A 168 -1.61 -7.84 -2.69
C PHE A 168 -1.99 -6.36 -2.70
N ASP A 169 -1.49 -5.60 -1.74
CA ASP A 169 -1.64 -4.14 -1.66
C ASP A 169 -0.25 -3.50 -1.75
N VAL A 170 0.00 -2.84 -2.89
CA VAL A 170 1.27 -2.17 -3.15
C VAL A 170 1.52 -1.00 -2.20
N TYR A 171 0.48 -0.28 -1.79
CA TYR A 171 0.64 0.88 -0.93
C TYR A 171 0.91 0.46 0.50
N LEU A 172 0.30 -0.65 0.94
CA LEU A 172 0.69 -1.31 2.17
C LEU A 172 2.16 -1.73 2.12
N ALA A 173 2.62 -2.39 1.04
CA ALA A 173 4.02 -2.79 0.89
C ALA A 173 4.98 -1.58 0.99
N ILE A 174 4.64 -0.48 0.33
CA ILE A 174 5.41 0.78 0.36
C ILE A 174 5.47 1.36 1.79
N GLU A 175 4.34 1.43 2.49
CA GLU A 175 4.29 1.96 3.87
C GLU A 175 5.06 1.06 4.84
N LEU A 176 4.93 -0.27 4.70
CA LEU A 176 5.70 -1.22 5.49
C LEU A 176 7.20 -1.06 5.23
N MET A 177 7.64 -0.94 3.97
CA MET A 177 9.04 -0.71 3.62
C MET A 177 9.59 0.57 4.24
N LYS A 178 8.86 1.70 4.16
CA LYS A 178 9.25 2.95 4.82
C LYS A 178 9.32 2.80 6.34
N SER A 179 8.38 2.05 6.93
CA SER A 179 8.32 1.84 8.38
C SER A 179 9.46 0.97 8.90
N MET A 180 9.98 0.04 8.08
CA MET A 180 11.12 -0.79 8.44
C MET A 180 12.39 0.02 8.66
N ASN A 181 12.52 1.17 8.00
CA ASN A 181 13.64 2.10 8.21
C ASN A 181 13.44 3.01 9.44
N LYS A 182 12.31 2.90 10.16
CA LYS A 182 12.03 3.64 11.40
C LYS A 182 12.29 2.74 12.61
N LYS A 183 12.75 3.33 13.72
CA LYS A 183 13.09 2.62 14.98
C LYS A 183 11.95 1.81 15.62
N PHE A 184 10.69 2.05 15.25
CA PHE A 184 9.53 1.42 15.87
C PHE A 184 8.60 0.80 14.83
N VAL A 185 8.77 -0.51 14.60
CA VAL A 185 7.74 -1.36 13.99
C VAL A 185 7.00 -2.06 15.12
N TRP A 186 5.68 -1.95 15.16
CA TRP A 186 4.88 -2.59 16.20
C TRP A 186 4.94 -4.12 16.03
N LYS A 187 5.20 -4.86 17.12
CA LYS A 187 5.27 -6.34 17.10
C LYS A 187 3.99 -6.98 16.53
N GLY A 188 2.84 -6.35 16.74
CA GLY A 188 1.56 -6.78 16.18
C GLY A 188 1.52 -6.73 14.65
N ASP A 189 2.03 -5.64 14.05
CA ASP A 189 2.09 -5.49 12.60
C ASP A 189 3.02 -6.52 11.97
N PHE A 190 4.16 -6.80 12.60
CA PHE A 190 5.09 -7.84 12.15
C PHE A 190 4.43 -9.21 12.11
N LYS A 191 3.60 -9.54 13.11
CA LYS A 191 2.87 -10.82 13.13
C LYS A 191 1.78 -10.87 12.06
N ARG A 192 1.06 -9.76 11.85
CA ARG A 192 -0.06 -9.68 10.91
C ARG A 192 0.40 -9.70 9.45
N TYR A 193 1.47 -8.98 9.13
CA TYR A 193 2.00 -8.81 7.77
C TYR A 193 3.34 -9.51 7.58
N LYS A 194 3.54 -10.64 8.25
CA LYS A 194 4.80 -11.40 8.28
C LYS A 194 5.39 -11.61 6.89
N THR A 195 4.59 -12.06 5.92
CA THR A 195 5.03 -12.36 4.56
C THR A 195 5.53 -11.12 3.84
N TYR A 196 4.85 -9.96 4.02
CA TYR A 196 5.37 -8.68 3.52
C TYR A 196 6.74 -8.38 4.12
N PHE A 197 6.88 -8.42 5.44
CA PHE A 197 8.16 -8.07 6.08
C PHE A 197 9.31 -9.00 5.68
N GLU A 198 9.05 -10.30 5.52
CA GLU A 198 10.07 -11.26 5.08
C GLU A 198 10.60 -10.92 3.69
N TYR A 199 9.71 -10.68 2.74
CA TYR A 199 10.10 -10.33 1.37
C TYR A 199 10.68 -8.92 1.26
N LEU A 200 10.11 -7.94 1.93
CA LEU A 200 10.65 -6.58 1.94
C LEU A 200 12.10 -6.54 2.46
N ARG A 201 12.45 -7.36 3.46
CA ARG A 201 13.85 -7.47 3.92
C ARG A 201 14.77 -8.04 2.85
N LYS A 202 14.33 -9.08 2.13
CA LYS A 202 15.10 -9.68 1.03
C LYS A 202 15.31 -8.68 -0.10
N ILE A 203 14.24 -7.98 -0.49
CA ILE A 203 14.25 -6.98 -1.55
C ILE A 203 15.21 -5.83 -1.21
N ILE A 204 15.10 -5.23 -0.01
CA ILE A 204 16.01 -4.16 0.42
C ILE A 204 17.46 -4.66 0.40
N ARG A 205 17.71 -5.84 0.96
CA ARG A 205 19.08 -6.39 1.00
C ARG A 205 19.66 -6.58 -0.41
N SER A 206 18.91 -7.19 -1.32
CA SER A 206 19.36 -7.41 -2.71
C SER A 206 19.54 -6.08 -3.46
N ALA A 207 18.63 -5.12 -3.25
CA ALA A 207 18.74 -3.79 -3.84
C ALA A 207 19.97 -3.02 -3.31
N ASP A 208 20.16 -2.97 -1.99
CA ASP A 208 21.31 -2.35 -1.34
C ASP A 208 22.63 -2.96 -1.83
N GLU A 209 22.69 -4.30 -1.92
CA GLU A 209 23.87 -5.03 -2.38
C GLU A 209 24.20 -4.70 -3.83
N TYR A 210 23.20 -4.74 -4.72
CA TYR A 210 23.35 -4.33 -6.11
C TYR A 210 23.85 -2.88 -6.23
N VAL A 211 23.22 -1.94 -5.53
CA VAL A 211 23.61 -0.52 -5.58
C VAL A 211 25.05 -0.33 -5.10
N ARG A 212 25.44 -1.01 -4.02
CA ARG A 212 26.80 -0.94 -3.48
C ARG A 212 27.82 -1.46 -4.49
N LEU A 213 27.59 -2.62 -5.07
CA LEU A 213 28.52 -3.28 -5.99
C LEU A 213 28.67 -2.53 -7.32
N THR A 214 27.57 -2.01 -7.85
CA THR A 214 27.55 -1.38 -9.18
C THR A 214 27.94 0.10 -9.14
N PHE A 215 27.50 0.85 -8.12
CA PHE A 215 27.63 2.31 -8.11
C PHE A 215 28.58 2.82 -7.02
N VAL A 216 28.72 2.12 -5.88
CA VAL A 216 29.52 2.63 -4.75
C VAL A 216 30.97 2.13 -4.80
N SER A 217 31.20 0.83 -4.96
CA SER A 217 32.54 0.21 -4.92
C SER A 217 33.43 0.56 -6.12
N THR A 218 32.86 1.06 -7.21
CA THR A 218 33.60 1.59 -8.38
C THR A 218 34.28 2.94 -8.10
N THR A 219 34.09 3.53 -6.92
CA THR A 219 34.70 4.83 -6.54
C THR A 219 36.04 4.70 -5.79
N THR A 220 36.49 3.49 -5.46
CA THR A 220 37.71 3.26 -4.64
C THR A 220 38.92 2.78 -5.45
N THR A 221 39.07 3.30 -6.67
CA THR A 221 40.29 3.13 -7.48
C THR A 221 40.53 4.39 -8.29
N LYS A 222 41.06 5.41 -7.62
CA LYS A 222 41.88 6.48 -8.22
C LYS A 222 42.97 6.84 -7.25
#